data_AF-A0A975GA98-F1
#
_entry.id   AF-A0A975GA98-F1
#
_cell.length_a   1.000
_cell.length_b   1.000
_cell.length_c   1.000
_cell.angle_alpha   90.00
_cell.angle_beta   90.00
_cell.angle_gamma   90.00
#
_symmetry.space_group_name_H-M   'P 1'
#
loop_
_entity.id
_entity.type
_entity.pdbx_description
1 polymer ?
#
loop_
_entity_poly.entity_id
_entity_poly.type
_entity_poly.pdbx_seq_one_letter_code
_entity_poly.pdbx_strand_id
1 'polypeptide(L)'
;MRTILLCLIAGFSLASLHADQTGAEATKKPVSAAIVDVRKLPDWSGDPIGNVEVTYEDKSKDHWTKLATAMMPKVAADGVVGWGDCGKKGTNELLTNDRGTPVGSRLVLCDHGKVTVRISSAMAFIEEWAFEADGKHVVVKSRAAHGPATVQRFLRADGSAVGEVKAFEEKMPEWAKPYKE
;
A
#
# COMPACT_ATOMS: atom_id res chain seq x y z
N MET A 1 33.40 -26.49 -46.48
CA MET A 1 32.74 -26.65 -45.17
C MET A 1 33.30 -25.63 -44.19
N ARG A 2 32.57 -24.55 -43.91
CA ARG A 2 32.78 -23.68 -42.73
C ARG A 2 31.43 -23.05 -42.40
N THR A 3 30.77 -23.65 -41.42
CA THR A 3 29.47 -23.26 -40.88
C THR A 3 29.70 -22.08 -39.94
N ILE A 4 29.12 -20.91 -40.23
CA ILE A 4 29.04 -19.79 -39.28
C ILE A 4 27.65 -19.86 -38.65
N LEU A 5 27.61 -20.27 -37.39
CA LEU A 5 26.41 -20.30 -36.57
C LEU A 5 26.21 -18.89 -35.97
N LEU A 6 25.25 -18.13 -36.52
CA LEU A 6 24.83 -16.85 -35.97
C LEU A 6 23.84 -17.11 -34.82
N CYS A 7 24.29 -17.02 -33.57
CA CYS A 7 23.40 -16.97 -32.41
C CYS A 7 22.80 -15.57 -32.29
N LEU A 8 21.60 -15.38 -32.84
CA LEU A 8 20.74 -14.24 -32.54
C LEU A 8 20.11 -14.45 -31.16
N ILE A 9 20.73 -13.89 -30.13
CA ILE A 9 20.13 -13.77 -28.80
C ILE A 9 19.08 -12.65 -28.89
N ALA A 10 17.82 -13.04 -29.09
CA ALA A 10 16.69 -12.14 -28.89
C ALA A 10 16.60 -11.83 -27.40
N GLY A 11 17.14 -10.67 -27.00
CA GLY A 11 16.94 -10.11 -25.68
C GLY A 11 15.47 -9.77 -25.49
N PHE A 12 14.72 -10.66 -24.86
CA PHE A 12 13.40 -10.35 -24.31
C PHE A 12 13.61 -9.37 -23.15
N SER A 13 13.47 -8.08 -23.44
CA SER A 13 13.36 -7.06 -22.40
C SER A 13 12.04 -7.30 -21.67
N LEU A 14 12.09 -7.84 -20.44
CA LEU A 14 10.95 -7.82 -19.54
C LEU A 14 10.64 -6.35 -19.23
N ALA A 15 9.69 -5.77 -19.97
CA ALA A 15 9.07 -4.53 -19.57
C ALA A 15 8.39 -4.77 -18.22
N SER A 16 9.04 -4.29 -17.16
CA SER A 16 8.48 -4.29 -15.83
C SER A 16 7.21 -3.44 -15.86
N LEU A 17 6.04 -4.05 -15.68
CA LEU A 17 4.78 -3.35 -15.43
C LEU A 17 4.85 -2.68 -14.05
N HIS A 18 5.63 -1.60 -13.95
CA HIS A 18 5.36 -0.58 -12.95
C HIS A 18 4.19 0.22 -13.50
N ALA A 19 3.01 0.03 -12.91
CA ALA A 19 1.93 0.99 -13.07
C ALA A 19 2.41 2.31 -12.46
N ASP A 20 3.09 3.13 -13.27
CA ASP A 20 3.34 4.53 -12.98
C ASP A 20 1.98 5.21 -12.86
N GLN A 21 1.78 5.92 -11.74
CA GLN A 21 0.56 6.68 -11.53
C GLN A 21 0.64 7.92 -12.41
N THR A 22 0.24 7.76 -13.67
CA THR A 22 0.19 8.82 -14.68
C THR A 22 -0.66 9.99 -14.19
N GLY A 23 -0.01 11.06 -13.75
CA GLY A 23 -0.64 12.27 -13.19
C GLY A 23 0.14 12.87 -12.03
N ALA A 24 0.91 12.04 -11.32
CA ALA A 24 1.59 12.44 -10.11
C ALA A 24 2.64 13.55 -10.32
N GLU A 25 2.47 14.66 -9.63
CA GLU A 25 3.44 15.76 -9.60
C GLU A 25 4.75 15.34 -8.90
N ALA A 26 5.86 15.43 -9.62
CA ALA A 26 7.14 14.88 -9.20
C ALA A 26 7.95 15.82 -8.28
N THR A 27 7.60 17.10 -8.22
CA THR A 27 8.44 18.12 -7.56
C THR A 27 7.86 18.69 -6.27
N LYS A 28 6.55 18.55 -6.08
CA LYS A 28 5.85 19.14 -4.93
C LYS A 28 5.71 18.12 -3.81
N LYS A 29 5.97 18.56 -2.59
CA LYS A 29 5.86 17.73 -1.40
C LYS A 29 4.39 17.51 -1.01
N PRO A 30 3.92 16.25 -0.93
CA PRO A 30 2.62 15.92 -0.34
C PRO A 30 2.55 16.31 1.14
N VAL A 31 1.41 16.86 1.57
CA VAL A 31 1.14 17.17 3.00
C VAL A 31 -0.11 16.52 3.55
N SER A 32 -1.05 16.15 2.68
CA SER A 32 -2.20 15.34 3.06
C SER A 32 -2.65 14.47 1.91
N ALA A 33 -3.36 13.40 2.25
CA ALA A 33 -3.96 12.49 1.30
C ALA A 33 -5.35 12.09 1.81
N ALA A 34 -6.29 11.92 0.88
CA ALA A 34 -7.67 11.59 1.18
C ALA A 34 -8.23 10.59 0.16
N ILE A 35 -9.29 9.90 0.55
CA ILE A 35 -10.07 9.10 -0.38
C ILE A 35 -11.10 9.98 -1.08
N VAL A 36 -11.07 9.98 -2.41
CA VAL A 36 -12.06 10.60 -3.31
C VAL A 36 -12.65 9.53 -4.24
N ASP A 37 -13.65 9.89 -5.06
CA ASP A 37 -14.32 8.96 -5.97
C ASP A 37 -14.73 7.64 -5.28
N VAL A 38 -15.34 7.77 -4.11
CA VAL A 38 -15.68 6.64 -3.25
C VAL A 38 -16.55 5.64 -4.00
N ARG A 39 -16.08 4.40 -4.05
CA ARG A 39 -16.83 3.27 -4.59
C ARG A 39 -17.99 2.93 -3.66
N LYS A 40 -19.19 2.88 -4.23
CA LYS A 40 -20.38 2.41 -3.51
C LYS A 40 -20.32 0.90 -3.34
N LEU A 41 -20.35 0.45 -2.09
CA LEU A 41 -20.37 -0.95 -1.69
C LEU A 41 -21.58 -1.16 -0.77
N PRO A 42 -22.69 -1.75 -1.26
CA PRO A 42 -23.97 -1.78 -0.54
C PRO A 42 -23.92 -2.33 0.89
N ASP A 43 -23.08 -3.34 1.13
CA ASP A 43 -22.99 -4.04 2.42
C ASP A 43 -21.74 -3.69 3.23
N TRP A 44 -21.02 -2.63 2.85
CA TRP A 44 -19.77 -2.22 3.49
C TRP A 44 -19.98 -0.99 4.39
N SER A 45 -19.57 -1.11 5.65
CA SER A 45 -19.65 -0.05 6.67
C SER A 45 -18.29 0.37 7.24
N GLY A 46 -17.18 -0.19 6.73
CA GLY A 46 -15.83 0.19 7.16
C GLY A 46 -15.28 1.41 6.40
N ASP A 47 -13.95 1.57 6.40
CA ASP A 47 -13.30 2.71 5.78
C ASP A 47 -13.67 2.89 4.30
N PRO A 48 -13.83 4.13 3.82
CA PRO A 48 -14.15 4.39 2.43
C PRO A 48 -13.07 3.84 1.50
N ILE A 49 -13.50 3.21 0.41
CA ILE A 49 -12.62 2.69 -0.64
C ILE A 49 -12.83 3.53 -1.89
N GLY A 50 -11.75 4.08 -2.43
CA GLY A 50 -11.81 4.99 -3.56
C GLY A 50 -10.44 5.26 -4.14
N ASN A 51 -10.27 6.45 -4.72
CA ASN A 51 -9.01 6.93 -5.25
C ASN A 51 -8.25 7.78 -4.23
N VAL A 52 -6.93 7.76 -4.28
CA VAL A 52 -6.08 8.65 -3.49
C VAL A 52 -5.99 10.00 -4.19
N GLU A 53 -6.52 11.05 -3.55
CA GLU A 53 -6.18 12.45 -3.86
C GLU A 53 -5.09 12.92 -2.89
N VAL A 54 -4.05 13.53 -3.43
CA VAL A 54 -2.97 14.16 -2.67
C VAL A 54 -3.14 15.67 -2.72
N THR A 55 -2.93 16.34 -1.58
CA THR A 55 -2.76 17.79 -1.51
C THR A 55 -1.30 18.11 -1.20
N TYR A 56 -0.72 19.01 -1.97
CA TYR A 56 0.67 19.45 -1.82
C TYR A 56 0.81 20.70 -0.94
N GLU A 57 2.03 21.05 -0.55
CA GLU A 57 2.32 22.27 0.25
C GLU A 57 1.76 23.56 -0.37
N ASP A 58 1.73 23.68 -1.70
CA ASP A 58 1.17 24.82 -2.42
C ASP A 58 -0.37 24.79 -2.55
N LYS A 59 -1.02 23.81 -1.91
CA LYS A 59 -2.47 23.53 -1.93
C LYS A 59 -3.01 23.01 -3.26
N SER A 60 -2.16 22.80 -4.27
CA SER A 60 -2.58 22.08 -5.46
C SER A 60 -2.88 20.62 -5.12
N LYS A 61 -3.69 19.99 -5.97
CA LYS A 61 -4.22 18.64 -5.75
C LYS A 61 -4.00 17.76 -6.97
N ASP A 62 -3.94 16.46 -6.73
CA ASP A 62 -3.66 15.47 -7.76
C ASP A 62 -4.19 14.08 -7.39
N HIS A 63 -4.55 13.30 -8.41
CA HIS A 63 -5.19 11.99 -8.28
C HIS A 63 -4.18 10.88 -8.60
N TRP A 64 -3.70 10.21 -7.56
CA TRP A 64 -2.65 9.21 -7.67
C TRP A 64 -3.14 7.81 -7.98
N THR A 65 -4.44 7.54 -7.95
CA THR A 65 -5.00 6.24 -8.34
C THR A 65 -6.28 6.42 -9.15
N LYS A 66 -6.64 5.44 -9.96
CA LYS A 66 -7.79 5.52 -10.88
C LYS A 66 -8.79 4.37 -10.78
N LEU A 67 -8.47 3.32 -10.01
CA LEU A 67 -9.25 2.08 -9.97
C LEU A 67 -10.23 1.99 -8.79
N ALA A 68 -10.24 3.00 -7.92
CA ALA A 68 -11.05 3.05 -6.72
C ALA A 68 -10.88 1.80 -5.83
N THR A 69 -9.62 1.52 -5.45
CA THR A 69 -9.20 0.36 -4.64
C THR A 69 -8.42 0.74 -3.38
N ALA A 70 -8.17 2.03 -3.16
CA ALA A 70 -7.37 2.51 -2.05
C ALA A 70 -8.22 2.79 -0.80
N MET A 71 -7.64 2.59 0.38
CA MET A 71 -8.23 2.92 1.68
C MET A 71 -7.16 3.51 2.63
N MET A 72 -7.61 4.22 3.67
CA MET A 72 -6.76 4.74 4.77
C MET A 72 -5.47 5.43 4.29
N PRO A 73 -5.51 6.43 3.40
CA PRO A 73 -4.29 7.08 2.93
C PRO A 73 -3.65 7.91 4.04
N LYS A 74 -2.32 7.87 4.15
CA LYS A 74 -1.55 8.68 5.11
C LYS A 74 -0.31 9.24 4.43
N VAL A 75 0.19 10.36 4.96
CA VAL A 75 1.40 11.04 4.45
C VAL A 75 2.45 11.08 5.55
N ALA A 76 3.68 10.68 5.22
CA ALA A 76 4.83 10.80 6.09
C ALA A 76 5.37 12.24 6.10
N ALA A 77 6.16 12.59 7.12
CA ALA A 77 6.73 13.93 7.25
C ALA A 77 7.64 14.33 6.06
N ASP A 78 8.22 13.36 5.36
CA ASP A 78 9.06 13.55 4.18
C ASP A 78 8.27 13.60 2.85
N GLY A 79 6.95 13.44 2.89
CA GLY A 79 6.07 13.52 1.72
C GLY A 79 5.75 12.17 1.08
N VAL A 80 6.27 11.04 1.57
CA VAL A 80 5.84 9.73 1.08
C VAL A 80 4.38 9.50 1.46
N VAL A 81 3.59 9.03 0.50
CA VAL A 81 2.17 8.70 0.69
C VAL A 81 2.03 7.19 0.71
N GLY A 82 1.24 6.68 1.66
CA GLY A 82 0.87 5.27 1.67
C GLY A 82 -0.64 5.08 1.75
N TRP A 83 -1.12 3.92 1.33
CA TRP A 83 -2.53 3.51 1.42
C TRP A 83 -2.67 1.98 1.40
N GLY A 84 -3.74 1.48 2.04
CA GLY A 84 -4.15 0.10 1.89
C GLY A 84 -4.75 -0.13 0.50
N ASP A 85 -4.40 -1.23 -0.16
CA ASP A 85 -4.88 -1.58 -1.49
C ASP A 85 -5.73 -2.85 -1.45
N CYS A 86 -6.99 -2.70 -1.83
CA CYS A 86 -7.99 -3.76 -1.90
C CYS A 86 -8.07 -4.41 -3.29
N GLY A 87 -7.23 -4.02 -4.24
CA GLY A 87 -7.25 -4.54 -5.61
C GLY A 87 -6.87 -6.02 -5.70
N LYS A 88 -7.38 -6.72 -6.72
CA LYS A 88 -7.00 -8.12 -6.99
C LYS A 88 -5.67 -8.19 -7.74
N LYS A 89 -4.80 -9.13 -7.35
CA LYS A 89 -3.50 -9.33 -8.02
C LYS A 89 -3.73 -9.87 -9.44
N GLY A 90 -3.37 -9.08 -10.46
CA GLY A 90 -3.25 -9.56 -11.85
C GLY A 90 -4.55 -9.77 -12.60
N THR A 91 -5.65 -9.12 -12.22
CA THR A 91 -6.94 -9.20 -12.96
C THR A 91 -7.64 -7.83 -13.06
N ASN A 92 -8.65 -7.76 -13.93
CA ASN A 92 -9.54 -6.60 -14.08
C ASN A 92 -10.66 -6.55 -13.02
N GLU A 93 -10.66 -7.45 -12.03
CA GLU A 93 -11.57 -7.36 -10.90
C GLU A 93 -11.04 -6.32 -9.91
N LEU A 94 -11.84 -5.28 -9.70
CA LEU A 94 -11.37 -4.08 -9.01
C LEU A 94 -11.17 -4.31 -7.50
N LEU A 95 -11.80 -5.31 -6.89
CA LEU A 95 -11.66 -5.58 -5.46
C LEU A 95 -11.52 -7.08 -5.17
N THR A 96 -10.64 -7.41 -4.25
CA THR A 96 -10.68 -8.68 -3.51
C THR A 96 -11.73 -8.54 -2.41
N ASN A 97 -12.62 -9.52 -2.25
CA ASN A 97 -13.55 -9.56 -1.13
C ASN A 97 -13.63 -10.95 -0.48
N ASP A 98 -13.99 -10.97 0.80
CA ASP A 98 -14.38 -12.15 1.56
C ASP A 98 -15.82 -11.92 2.05
N ARG A 99 -16.79 -12.65 1.48
CA ARG A 99 -18.22 -12.54 1.81
C ARG A 99 -18.75 -11.10 1.77
N GLY A 100 -18.34 -10.33 0.76
CA GLY A 100 -18.74 -8.92 0.59
C GLY A 100 -17.85 -7.91 1.33
N THR A 101 -16.92 -8.37 2.17
CA THR A 101 -15.94 -7.51 2.86
C THR A 101 -14.70 -7.30 2.01
N PRO A 102 -14.31 -6.08 1.65
CA PRO A 102 -13.09 -5.81 0.91
C PRO A 102 -11.84 -6.28 1.66
N VAL A 103 -10.94 -6.96 0.95
CA VAL A 103 -9.68 -7.49 1.48
C VAL A 103 -8.56 -6.51 1.14
N GLY A 104 -8.19 -5.65 2.08
CA GLY A 104 -7.03 -4.76 1.99
C GLY A 104 -5.79 -5.38 2.62
N SER A 105 -5.18 -6.37 1.97
CA SER A 105 -4.03 -7.12 2.50
C SER A 105 -2.65 -6.59 2.07
N ARG A 106 -2.64 -5.44 1.40
CA ARG A 106 -1.42 -4.84 0.87
C ARG A 106 -1.35 -3.37 1.23
N LEU A 107 -0.22 -2.94 1.80
CA LEU A 107 0.12 -1.53 1.93
C LEU A 107 1.00 -1.12 0.74
N VAL A 108 0.63 -0.03 0.07
CA VAL A 108 1.43 0.57 -1.00
C VAL A 108 2.09 1.83 -0.45
N LEU A 109 3.40 1.98 -0.69
CA LEU A 109 4.13 3.23 -0.43
C LEU A 109 4.52 3.85 -1.76
N CYS A 110 4.30 5.15 -1.88
CA CYS A 110 4.49 5.93 -3.08
C CYS A 110 5.25 7.21 -2.76
N ASP A 111 6.34 7.43 -3.49
CA ASP A 111 7.20 8.61 -3.37
C ASP A 111 7.06 9.43 -4.65
N HIS A 112 6.52 10.64 -4.53
CA HIS A 112 6.28 11.56 -5.65
C HIS A 112 5.66 10.87 -6.88
N GLY A 113 4.61 10.06 -6.66
CA GLY A 113 3.91 9.35 -7.74
C GLY A 113 4.45 8.00 -8.15
N LYS A 114 5.66 7.67 -7.70
CA LYS A 114 6.29 6.39 -8.00
C LYS A 114 6.05 5.43 -6.84
N VAL A 115 5.42 4.29 -7.12
CA VAL A 115 5.33 3.22 -6.13
C VAL A 115 6.73 2.68 -5.84
N THR A 116 7.19 2.86 -4.61
CA THR A 116 8.51 2.42 -4.15
C THR A 116 8.46 1.07 -3.48
N VAL A 117 7.40 0.79 -2.72
CA VAL A 117 7.27 -0.44 -1.93
C VAL A 117 5.83 -0.95 -1.94
N ARG A 118 5.68 -2.27 -1.92
CA ARG A 118 4.43 -2.98 -1.69
C ARG A 118 4.62 -4.00 -0.57
N ILE A 119 3.99 -3.78 0.57
CA ILE A 119 4.06 -4.65 1.75
C ILE A 119 2.81 -5.52 1.79
N SER A 120 2.98 -6.84 1.87
CA SER A 120 1.89 -7.75 2.20
C SER A 120 1.76 -7.85 3.71
N SER A 121 0.56 -7.63 4.24
CA SER A 121 0.28 -7.86 5.66
C SER A 121 0.25 -9.35 5.99
N ALA A 122 0.54 -9.71 7.25
CA ALA A 122 0.45 -11.09 7.75
C ALA A 122 -0.95 -11.69 7.56
N MET A 123 -1.98 -10.86 7.68
CA MET A 123 -3.38 -11.29 7.58
C MET A 123 -4.14 -10.53 6.50
N ALA A 124 -5.36 -10.98 6.20
CA ALA A 124 -6.14 -10.52 5.05
C ALA A 124 -6.66 -9.07 5.18
N PHE A 125 -6.88 -8.56 6.38
CA PHE A 125 -7.47 -7.24 6.59
C PHE A 125 -6.51 -6.36 7.36
N ILE A 126 -5.96 -5.32 6.73
CA ILE A 126 -5.29 -4.25 7.45
C ILE A 126 -6.36 -3.46 8.22
N GLU A 127 -6.26 -3.44 9.54
CA GLU A 127 -7.15 -2.66 10.43
C GLU A 127 -6.60 -1.27 10.65
N GLU A 128 -5.28 -1.17 10.77
CA GLU A 128 -4.59 0.08 11.05
C GLU A 128 -3.15 0.01 10.54
N TRP A 129 -2.58 1.14 10.17
CA TRP A 129 -1.15 1.25 9.88
C TRP A 129 -0.66 2.68 10.10
N ALA A 130 0.62 2.91 10.33
CA ALA A 130 1.17 4.28 10.32
C ALA A 130 2.67 4.31 10.01
N PHE A 131 3.12 5.44 9.48
CA PHE A 131 4.54 5.76 9.44
C PHE A 131 5.07 6.03 10.84
N GLU A 132 6.26 5.53 11.16
CA GLU A 132 6.94 5.90 12.39
C GLU A 132 7.68 7.23 12.23
N ALA A 133 7.82 7.96 13.34
CA ALA A 133 8.50 9.25 13.39
C ALA A 133 9.99 9.17 13.04
N ASP A 134 10.59 7.98 13.06
CA ASP A 134 11.99 7.76 12.68
C ASP A 134 12.24 7.86 11.17
N GLY A 135 11.18 7.97 10.35
CA GLY A 135 11.25 8.08 8.91
C GLY A 135 11.79 6.82 8.21
N LYS A 136 11.97 5.72 8.92
CA LYS A 136 12.54 4.47 8.38
C LYS A 136 11.54 3.34 8.34
N HIS A 137 10.53 3.40 9.19
CA HIS A 137 9.63 2.28 9.39
C HIS A 137 8.17 2.64 9.17
N VAL A 138 7.40 1.58 8.93
CA VAL A 138 5.94 1.61 8.90
C VAL A 138 5.43 0.42 9.70
N VAL A 139 4.39 0.65 10.49
CA VAL A 139 3.73 -0.39 11.29
C VAL A 139 2.39 -0.71 10.64
N VAL A 140 2.05 -1.99 10.56
CA VAL A 140 0.80 -2.51 10.00
C VAL A 140 0.18 -3.47 11.01
N LYS A 141 -1.04 -3.18 11.44
CA LYS A 141 -1.91 -4.10 12.17
C LYS A 141 -2.86 -4.76 11.19
N SER A 142 -2.90 -6.09 11.21
CA SER A 142 -3.80 -6.85 10.35
C SER A 142 -4.44 -8.03 11.08
N ARG A 143 -5.68 -8.38 10.71
CA ARG A 143 -6.47 -9.47 11.29
C ARG A 143 -6.92 -10.49 10.25
N ALA A 144 -7.27 -11.69 10.72
CA ALA A 144 -8.13 -12.59 9.98
C ALA A 144 -9.61 -12.21 10.15
N ALA A 145 -10.50 -12.67 9.26
CA ALA A 145 -11.93 -12.27 9.24
C ALA A 145 -12.63 -12.35 10.61
N HIS A 146 -12.31 -13.38 11.39
CA HIS A 146 -12.85 -13.60 12.74
C HIS A 146 -11.76 -14.02 13.74
N GLY A 147 -10.52 -13.55 13.53
CA GLY A 147 -9.35 -14.07 14.26
C GLY A 147 -8.49 -12.99 14.92
N PRO A 148 -7.40 -13.41 15.58
CA PRO A 148 -6.48 -12.49 16.24
C PRO A 148 -5.83 -11.53 15.24
N ALA A 149 -5.47 -10.34 15.74
CA ALA A 149 -4.67 -9.39 15.00
C ALA A 149 -3.16 -9.60 15.27
N THR A 150 -2.36 -9.29 14.26
CA THR A 150 -0.91 -9.26 14.30
C THR A 150 -0.45 -7.86 13.92
N VAL A 151 0.53 -7.33 14.66
CA VAL A 151 1.18 -6.06 14.40
C VAL A 151 2.58 -6.35 13.87
N GLN A 152 2.87 -5.86 12.67
CA GLN A 152 4.16 -6.02 12.00
C GLN A 152 4.81 -4.67 11.75
N ARG A 153 6.13 -4.63 11.85
CA ARG A 153 6.98 -3.47 11.56
C ARG A 153 7.80 -3.77 10.32
N PHE A 154 7.83 -2.84 9.38
CA PHE A 154 8.53 -2.99 8.10
C PHE A 154 9.49 -1.83 7.86
N LEU A 155 10.58 -2.08 7.16
CA LEU A 155 11.43 -1.04 6.59
C LEU A 155 10.73 -0.40 5.38
N ARG A 156 10.67 0.93 5.35
CA ARG A 156 10.13 1.69 4.21
C ARG A 156 10.99 1.57 2.95
N ALA A 157 12.26 1.24 3.11
CA ALA A 157 13.23 1.18 2.01
C ALA A 157 12.93 0.04 1.02
N ASP A 158 12.51 -1.11 1.53
CA ASP A 158 12.32 -2.33 0.74
C ASP A 158 11.06 -3.15 1.11
N GLY A 159 10.36 -2.77 2.17
CA GLY A 159 9.20 -3.48 2.68
C GLY A 159 9.53 -4.76 3.46
N SER A 160 10.79 -4.97 3.85
CA SER A 160 11.18 -6.13 4.66
C SER A 160 10.63 -6.02 6.09
N ALA A 161 10.14 -7.15 6.62
CA ALA A 161 9.66 -7.22 8.00
C ALA A 161 10.84 -7.24 8.97
N VAL A 162 10.81 -6.38 9.99
CA VAL A 162 11.84 -6.25 11.02
C VAL A 162 11.30 -6.46 12.44
N GLY A 163 10.00 -6.69 12.58
CA GLY A 163 9.36 -7.01 13.85
C GLY A 163 7.95 -7.52 13.64
N GLU A 164 7.51 -8.42 14.52
CA GLU A 164 6.17 -8.97 14.55
C GLU A 164 5.78 -9.30 15.98
N VAL A 165 4.52 -9.01 16.34
CA VAL A 165 3.95 -9.36 17.63
C VAL A 165 2.43 -9.54 17.46
N LYS A 166 1.81 -10.44 18.23
CA LYS A 166 0.34 -10.52 18.24
C LYS A 166 -0.22 -9.32 19.00
N ALA A 167 -1.33 -8.75 18.55
CA ALA A 167 -1.90 -7.52 19.12
C ALA A 167 -2.37 -7.68 20.58
N PHE A 168 -2.56 -8.91 21.04
CA PHE A 168 -3.01 -9.25 22.39
C PHE A 168 -1.87 -9.69 23.34
N GLU A 169 -0.61 -9.67 22.90
CA GLU A 169 0.52 -10.04 23.78
C GLU A 169 0.61 -9.09 24.97
N GLU A 170 0.90 -9.62 26.16
CA GLU A 170 1.06 -8.81 27.37
C GLU A 170 2.28 -7.89 27.28
N LYS A 171 3.37 -8.41 26.72
CA LYS A 171 4.66 -7.72 26.58
C LYS A 171 4.91 -7.36 25.12
N MET A 172 4.50 -6.14 24.77
CA MET A 172 4.73 -5.59 23.44
C MET A 172 5.93 -4.64 23.42
N PRO A 173 6.73 -4.63 22.34
CA PRO A 173 7.75 -3.59 22.14
C PRO A 173 7.07 -2.22 21.98
N GLU A 174 7.79 -1.13 22.33
CA GLU A 174 7.24 0.23 22.34
C GLU A 174 6.54 0.63 21.03
N TRP A 175 7.12 0.28 19.88
CA TRP A 175 6.57 0.58 18.56
C TRP A 175 5.20 -0.08 18.29
N ALA A 176 4.89 -1.18 18.98
CA ALA A 176 3.66 -1.94 18.76
C ALA A 176 2.55 -1.60 19.77
N LYS A 177 2.89 -0.99 20.93
CA LYS A 177 1.94 -0.69 22.00
C LYS A 177 0.73 0.16 21.56
N PRO A 178 0.88 1.17 20.67
CA PRO A 178 -0.28 1.94 20.21
C PRO A 178 -1.34 1.11 19.48
N TYR A 179 -0.97 -0.09 19.01
CA TYR A 179 -1.80 -0.96 18.18
C TYR A 179 -2.36 -2.16 18.95
N LYS A 180 -2.23 -2.17 20.27
CA LYS A 180 -2.79 -3.21 21.13
C LYS A 180 -4.31 -3.32 20.94
N GLU A 181 -4.85 -4.52 21.18
CA GLU A 181 -6.27 -4.96 21.05
C GLU A 181 -6.62 -5.64 19.73
#